data_AF-A0A258ARN4-F1
#
_entry.id   AF-A0A258ARN4-F1
#
_cell.length_a   1.000
_cell.length_b   1.000
_cell.length_c   1.000
_cell.angle_alpha   90.00
_cell.angle_beta   90.00
_cell.angle_gamma   90.00
#
_symmetry.space_group_name_H-M   'P 1'
#
loop_
_entity.id
_entity.type
_entity.pdbx_description
1 polymer ?
#
loop_
_entity_poly.entity_id
_entity_poly.type
_entity_poly.pdbx_seq_one_letter_code
_entity_poly.pdbx_strand_id
1 'polypeptide(L)'
;SSVLGIRLKSTVTSTDRSFVVGNNLVSGNPLNVQRGSLYIDGSTNGRIINFNGGGSVVADHSIDASLNQIRGYSIAESQALSTMLADSTVTLPSGSPGPTTFNATAGADGVAVFNVTAASIFSNPFGQQFDLNADANTANIIINVSGTSVNWTNGNMVGNLTSNYWQEHTLWNFYEATTINLNEHRFNGGILAPYASITTQSEIDGLVVANNLTTAAEVRLPDSTSANAYAYDGFAAPVPEPGSAVFLLAAGGLFLIMRNRRLVTGSY
;
A
#
# COMPACT_ATOMS: atom_id res chain seq x y z
N SER A 1 26.00 -2.15 0.30
CA SER A 1 25.65 -1.72 1.67
C SER A 1 24.30 -1.04 1.62
N SER A 2 23.46 -1.16 2.64
CA SER A 2 22.15 -0.47 2.67
C SER A 2 22.29 0.87 3.38
N VAL A 3 21.61 1.90 2.86
CA VAL A 3 21.57 3.25 3.43
C VAL A 3 20.14 3.56 3.84
N LEU A 4 19.93 3.92 5.10
CA LEU A 4 18.62 4.17 5.69
C LEU A 4 18.56 5.59 6.27
N GLY A 5 17.36 6.17 6.32
CA GLY A 5 17.10 7.42 7.04
C GLY A 5 17.64 8.70 6.37
N ILE A 6 18.08 8.66 5.10
CA ILE A 6 18.62 9.83 4.39
C ILE A 6 17.58 10.96 4.20
N ARG A 7 16.29 10.60 4.15
CA ARG A 7 15.15 11.53 4.01
C ARG A 7 14.45 11.87 5.34
N LEU A 8 14.92 11.36 6.48
CA LEU A 8 14.34 11.75 7.78
C LEU A 8 14.65 13.22 8.08
N LYS A 9 13.76 13.86 8.85
CA LYS A 9 13.97 15.23 9.35
C LYS A 9 15.30 15.35 10.09
N SER A 10 15.88 16.55 10.08
CA SER A 10 17.14 16.82 10.76
C SER A 10 17.07 16.62 12.27
N THR A 11 15.88 16.78 12.85
CA THR A 11 15.54 16.44 14.23
C THR A 11 14.64 15.21 14.26
N VAL A 12 15.18 14.10 14.75
CA VAL A 12 14.44 12.89 15.11
C VAL A 12 14.37 12.86 16.64
N THR A 13 13.17 12.87 17.21
CA THR A 13 12.98 12.84 18.67
C THR A 13 13.17 11.42 19.21
N SER A 14 13.40 11.26 20.52
CA SER A 14 13.58 9.93 21.13
C SER A 14 12.34 9.04 21.08
N THR A 15 11.16 9.62 20.82
CA THR A 15 9.89 8.91 20.61
C THR A 15 9.67 8.49 19.16
N ASP A 16 10.44 9.05 18.21
CA ASP A 16 10.31 8.72 16.80
C ASP A 16 11.03 7.39 16.49
N ARG A 17 10.26 6.33 16.33
CA ARG A 17 10.77 5.02 15.90
C ARG A 17 11.10 5.06 14.40
N SER A 18 12.38 5.26 14.06
CA SER A 18 12.82 5.42 12.66
C SER A 18 13.08 4.11 11.90
N PHE A 19 13.78 3.15 12.50
CA PHE A 19 14.04 1.84 11.90
C PHE A 19 13.68 0.77 12.93
N VAL A 20 12.63 0.00 12.66
CA VAL A 20 12.01 -0.93 13.61
C VAL A 20 12.13 -2.35 13.09
N VAL A 21 12.61 -3.27 13.92
CA VAL A 21 12.82 -4.67 13.57
C VAL A 21 12.25 -5.57 14.67
N GLY A 22 11.25 -6.38 14.34
CA GLY A 22 10.58 -7.28 15.29
C GLY A 22 11.29 -8.57 15.62
N ASN A 23 12.46 -8.81 15.06
CA ASN A 23 13.19 -10.06 15.25
C ASN A 23 14.69 -9.79 15.06
N ASN A 24 15.47 -10.84 14.82
CA ASN A 24 16.88 -10.73 14.58
C ASN A 24 17.20 -10.17 13.19
N LEU A 25 18.20 -9.30 13.11
CA LEU A 25 18.83 -8.99 11.83
C LEU A 25 19.60 -10.21 11.33
N VAL A 26 19.43 -10.55 10.06
CA VAL A 26 20.27 -11.54 9.40
C VAL A 26 21.67 -10.97 9.15
N SER A 27 22.68 -11.85 9.11
CA SER A 27 24.05 -11.48 8.80
C SER A 27 24.17 -10.83 7.42
N GLY A 28 25.17 -9.96 7.26
CA GLY A 28 25.41 -9.29 5.98
C GLY A 28 26.27 -8.04 6.12
N ASN A 29 26.34 -7.28 5.04
CA ASN A 29 27.08 -6.02 4.99
C ASN A 29 26.58 -5.03 6.05
N PRO A 30 27.46 -4.11 6.54
CA PRO A 30 27.05 -3.07 7.47
C PRO A 30 25.83 -2.28 6.99
N LEU A 31 24.94 -1.95 7.93
CA LEU A 31 23.82 -1.04 7.70
C LEU A 31 24.27 0.38 8.04
N ASN A 32 24.01 1.33 7.14
CA ASN A 32 24.34 2.73 7.36
C ASN A 32 23.06 3.52 7.64
N VAL A 33 22.86 3.90 8.88
CA VAL A 33 21.74 4.72 9.34
C VAL A 33 22.20 6.17 9.34
N GLN A 34 21.72 6.95 8.37
CA GLN A 34 22.13 8.34 8.22
C GLN A 34 21.50 9.25 9.26
N ARG A 35 20.30 8.93 9.75
CA ARG A 35 19.59 9.62 10.84
C ARG A 35 18.68 8.63 11.57
N GLY A 36 18.49 8.83 12.87
CA GLY A 36 17.60 8.03 13.71
C GLY A 36 18.28 6.82 14.38
N SER A 37 17.48 6.01 15.07
CA SER A 37 17.91 4.83 15.83
C SER A 37 17.33 3.53 15.24
N LEU A 38 17.99 2.40 15.53
CA LEU A 38 17.44 1.06 15.32
C LEU A 38 16.72 0.62 16.60
N TYR A 39 15.42 0.36 16.51
CA TYR A 39 14.64 -0.26 17.56
C TYR A 39 14.44 -1.73 17.21
N ILE A 40 14.84 -2.65 18.09
CA ILE A 40 14.86 -4.08 17.80
C ILE A 40 14.38 -4.92 18.98
N ASP A 41 13.49 -5.87 18.72
CA ASP A 41 13.09 -6.88 19.71
C ASP A 41 14.14 -8.00 19.82
N GLY A 42 14.68 -8.43 18.67
CA GLY A 42 15.74 -9.44 18.60
C GLY A 42 17.17 -8.86 18.76
N SER A 43 18.11 -9.49 18.05
CA SER A 43 19.53 -9.18 18.06
C SER A 43 20.02 -8.68 16.70
N THR A 44 21.11 -7.89 16.71
CA THR A 44 21.82 -7.54 15.48
C THR A 44 22.63 -8.70 14.89
N ASN A 45 22.79 -9.80 15.64
CA ASN A 45 23.61 -10.97 15.27
C ASN A 45 25.03 -10.61 14.84
N GLY A 46 25.63 -9.60 15.50
CA GLY A 46 26.97 -9.12 15.17
C GLY A 46 27.06 -8.32 13.88
N ARG A 47 25.94 -8.06 13.19
CA ARG A 47 25.91 -7.15 12.05
C ARG A 47 26.23 -5.72 12.51
N ILE A 48 27.18 -5.10 11.83
CA ILE A 48 27.62 -3.73 12.13
C ILE A 48 26.52 -2.75 11.72
N ILE A 49 26.18 -1.83 12.63
CA ILE A 49 25.25 -0.73 12.40
C ILE A 49 26.03 0.59 12.55
N ASN A 50 26.18 1.33 11.46
CA ASN A 50 26.85 2.62 11.43
C ASN A 50 25.81 3.73 11.57
N PHE A 51 25.85 4.48 12.68
CA PHE A 51 24.98 5.64 12.91
C PHE A 51 25.70 6.93 12.51
N ASN A 52 25.62 7.30 11.23
CA ASN A 52 26.39 8.42 10.65
C ASN A 52 25.88 9.80 11.10
N GLY A 53 24.61 9.93 11.45
CA GLY A 53 24.00 11.16 11.96
C GLY A 53 23.65 11.10 13.45
N GLY A 54 24.29 10.19 14.19
CA GLY A 54 23.91 9.85 15.57
C GLY A 54 22.78 8.82 15.64
N GLY A 55 22.44 8.41 16.86
CA GLY A 55 21.48 7.33 17.15
C GLY A 55 22.14 6.16 17.87
N SER A 56 21.33 5.15 18.16
CA SER A 56 21.78 3.93 18.82
C SER A 56 20.92 2.73 18.44
N VAL A 57 21.39 1.54 18.84
CA VAL A 57 20.51 0.37 18.94
C VAL A 57 19.74 0.49 20.25
N VAL A 58 18.42 0.37 20.17
CA VAL A 58 17.49 0.40 21.29
C VAL A 58 16.78 -0.96 21.33
N ALA A 59 16.98 -1.72 22.41
CA ALA A 59 16.23 -2.94 22.64
C ALA A 59 14.80 -2.58 23.05
N ASP A 60 13.81 -3.09 22.33
CA ASP A 60 12.40 -2.80 22.57
C ASP A 60 11.53 -4.02 22.28
N HIS A 61 11.26 -4.77 23.35
CA HIS A 61 10.50 -6.02 23.29
C HIS A 61 8.98 -5.82 23.13
N SER A 62 8.50 -4.57 23.08
CA SER A 62 7.09 -4.29 22.78
C SER A 62 6.78 -4.35 21.27
N ILE A 63 7.82 -4.35 20.43
CA ILE A 63 7.70 -4.26 18.98
C ILE A 63 7.00 -5.46 18.37
N ASP A 64 7.27 -6.68 18.83
CA ASP A 64 6.68 -7.90 18.24
C ASP A 64 5.14 -7.87 18.30
N ALA A 65 4.58 -7.49 19.45
CA ALA A 65 3.14 -7.32 19.59
C ALA A 65 2.58 -6.28 18.60
N SER A 66 3.23 -5.12 18.48
CA SER A 66 2.82 -4.07 17.53
C SER A 66 2.94 -4.53 16.07
N LEU A 67 3.99 -5.26 15.70
CA LEU A 67 4.17 -5.76 14.33
C LEU A 67 3.18 -6.87 13.99
N ASN A 68 2.84 -7.74 14.94
CA ASN A 68 1.79 -8.74 14.76
C ASN A 68 0.42 -8.07 14.55
N GLN A 69 0.12 -6.99 15.29
CA GLN A 69 -1.09 -6.19 15.07
C GLN A 69 -1.09 -5.51 13.69
N ILE A 70 0.02 -4.88 13.28
CA ILE A 70 0.15 -4.25 11.96
C ILE A 70 -0.01 -5.29 10.84
N ARG A 71 0.56 -6.49 11.00
CA ARG A 71 0.39 -7.59 10.06
C ARG A 71 -1.07 -8.02 9.96
N GLY A 72 -1.72 -8.26 11.10
CA GLY A 72 -3.14 -8.62 11.16
C GLY A 72 -4.04 -7.57 10.52
N TYR A 73 -3.81 -6.29 10.84
CA TYR A 73 -4.51 -5.16 10.25
C TYR A 73 -4.31 -5.11 8.73
N SER A 74 -3.07 -5.21 8.25
CA SER A 74 -2.76 -5.14 6.81
C SER A 74 -3.43 -6.27 6.02
N ILE A 75 -3.50 -7.47 6.61
CA ILE A 75 -4.23 -8.61 6.04
C ILE A 75 -5.73 -8.32 5.99
N ALA A 76 -6.32 -7.91 7.12
CA ALA A 76 -7.76 -7.66 7.21
C ALA A 76 -8.18 -6.52 6.26
N GLU A 77 -7.40 -5.44 6.20
CA GLU A 77 -7.61 -4.31 5.31
C GLU A 77 -7.51 -4.74 3.85
N SER A 78 -6.47 -5.46 3.48
CA SER A 78 -6.29 -5.96 2.11
C SER A 78 -7.48 -6.82 1.65
N GLN A 79 -8.02 -7.66 2.54
CA GLN A 79 -9.22 -8.45 2.27
C GLN A 79 -10.50 -7.60 2.26
N ALA A 80 -10.63 -6.58 3.11
CA ALA A 80 -11.78 -5.68 3.09
C ALA A 80 -11.83 -4.89 1.77
N LEU A 81 -10.70 -4.31 1.37
CA LEU A 81 -10.57 -3.56 0.12
C LEU A 81 -10.89 -4.42 -1.11
N SER A 82 -10.50 -5.70 -1.11
CA SER A 82 -10.78 -6.60 -2.25
C SER A 82 -12.26 -6.89 -2.47
N THR A 83 -13.11 -6.65 -1.46
CA THR A 83 -14.57 -6.79 -1.58
C THR A 83 -15.27 -5.55 -2.13
N MET A 84 -14.55 -4.43 -2.28
CA MET A 84 -15.13 -3.20 -2.83
C MET A 84 -15.56 -3.42 -4.28
N LEU A 85 -16.73 -2.89 -4.62
CA LEU A 85 -17.25 -2.92 -5.98
C LEU A 85 -16.51 -1.89 -6.83
N ALA A 86 -16.08 -2.29 -8.02
CA ALA A 86 -15.46 -1.37 -8.96
C ALA A 86 -16.50 -0.39 -9.51
N ASP A 87 -16.16 0.90 -9.49
CA ASP A 87 -16.88 1.99 -10.15
C ASP A 87 -16.08 2.61 -11.32
N SER A 88 -14.83 2.18 -11.46
CA SER A 88 -13.87 2.70 -12.41
C SER A 88 -13.45 1.62 -13.42
N THR A 89 -12.93 2.04 -14.58
CA THR A 89 -12.69 1.14 -15.72
C THR A 89 -11.27 1.22 -16.27
N VAL A 90 -10.74 0.09 -16.75
CA VAL A 90 -9.44 0.05 -17.41
C VAL A 90 -9.60 -0.16 -18.91
N THR A 91 -9.02 0.73 -19.69
CA THR A 91 -8.85 0.55 -21.14
C THR A 91 -7.56 -0.21 -21.40
N LEU A 92 -7.67 -1.43 -21.93
CA LEU A 92 -6.53 -2.27 -22.28
C LEU A 92 -6.22 -2.17 -23.77
N PRO A 93 -4.94 -2.04 -24.16
CA PRO A 93 -4.56 -2.14 -25.56
C PRO A 93 -4.76 -3.57 -26.06
N SER A 94 -5.25 -3.70 -27.29
CA SER A 94 -5.43 -4.98 -27.98
C SER A 94 -5.10 -4.85 -29.47
N GLY A 95 -4.42 -5.86 -30.03
CA GLY A 95 -4.08 -5.94 -31.46
C GLY A 95 -2.97 -4.98 -31.94
N SER A 96 -2.68 -3.92 -31.18
CA SER A 96 -1.54 -3.02 -31.40
C SER A 96 -1.02 -2.52 -30.05
N PRO A 97 0.29 -2.26 -29.93
CA PRO A 97 0.85 -1.71 -28.71
C PRO A 97 0.24 -0.34 -28.36
N GLY A 98 -0.08 -0.13 -27.09
CA GLY A 98 -0.68 1.12 -26.60
C GLY A 98 -0.72 1.23 -25.08
N PRO A 99 -1.35 2.29 -24.53
CA PRO A 99 -1.45 2.49 -23.10
C PRO A 99 -2.51 1.61 -22.45
N THR A 100 -2.18 1.02 -21.31
CA THR A 100 -3.15 0.57 -20.31
C THR A 100 -3.59 1.81 -19.52
N THR A 101 -4.84 2.25 -19.71
CA THR A 101 -5.34 3.49 -19.11
C THR A 101 -6.36 3.19 -18.01
N PHE A 102 -6.07 3.60 -16.79
CA PHE A 102 -6.99 3.58 -15.66
C PHE A 102 -7.87 4.83 -15.73
N ASN A 103 -9.16 4.67 -16.05
CA ASN A 103 -10.15 5.74 -16.04
C ASN A 103 -10.89 5.73 -14.71
N ALA A 104 -10.45 6.58 -13.79
CA ALA A 104 -10.99 6.71 -12.45
C ALA A 104 -12.24 7.59 -12.46
N THR A 105 -13.32 7.08 -11.90
CA THR A 105 -14.61 7.75 -11.77
C THR A 105 -15.15 7.45 -10.39
N ALA A 106 -14.83 8.31 -9.42
CA ALA A 106 -15.22 8.10 -8.05
C ALA A 106 -16.71 8.35 -7.81
N GLY A 107 -17.26 7.60 -6.86
CA GLY A 107 -18.55 7.90 -6.24
C GLY A 107 -18.53 9.17 -5.38
N ALA A 108 -19.61 9.39 -4.63
CA ALA A 108 -19.74 10.55 -3.74
C ALA A 108 -18.73 10.54 -2.56
N ASP A 109 -18.06 9.42 -2.31
CA ASP A 109 -17.00 9.24 -1.33
C ASP A 109 -15.62 9.70 -1.83
N GLY A 110 -15.48 10.03 -3.12
CA GLY A 110 -14.23 10.46 -3.73
C GLY A 110 -13.20 9.34 -3.89
N VAL A 111 -13.61 8.07 -3.75
CA VAL A 111 -12.74 6.90 -3.96
C VAL A 111 -13.09 6.22 -5.27
N ALA A 112 -12.13 6.13 -6.17
CA ALA A 112 -12.24 5.36 -7.41
C ALA A 112 -11.70 3.94 -7.17
N VAL A 113 -12.51 2.93 -7.47
CA VAL A 113 -12.18 1.51 -7.25
C VAL A 113 -12.08 0.77 -8.58
N PHE A 114 -10.95 0.09 -8.78
CA PHE A 114 -10.71 -0.81 -9.90
C PHE A 114 -10.58 -2.24 -9.40
N ASN A 115 -11.18 -3.19 -10.12
CA ASN A 115 -10.94 -4.62 -9.94
C ASN A 115 -10.34 -5.17 -11.23
N VAL A 116 -9.08 -5.60 -11.18
CA VAL A 116 -8.31 -6.04 -12.36
C VAL A 116 -7.64 -7.39 -12.11
N THR A 117 -7.16 -8.04 -13.17
CA THR A 117 -6.30 -9.23 -13.04
C THR A 117 -4.85 -8.86 -13.28
N ALA A 118 -3.93 -9.42 -12.51
CA ALA A 118 -2.50 -9.22 -12.68
C ALA A 118 -2.06 -9.52 -14.13
N ALA A 119 -2.61 -10.58 -14.72
CA ALA A 119 -2.29 -10.99 -16.08
C ALA A 119 -2.68 -9.93 -17.13
N SER A 120 -3.83 -9.27 -16.94
CA SER A 120 -4.34 -8.24 -17.86
C SER A 120 -3.55 -6.93 -17.81
N ILE A 121 -2.90 -6.66 -16.68
CA ILE A 121 -2.20 -5.39 -16.41
C ILE A 121 -0.70 -5.57 -16.62
N PHE A 122 -0.08 -6.47 -15.85
CA PHE A 122 1.38 -6.57 -15.73
C PHE A 122 2.04 -7.44 -16.80
N SER A 123 1.27 -8.33 -17.45
CA SER A 123 1.77 -9.23 -18.49
C SER A 123 1.06 -9.11 -19.84
N ASN A 124 0.35 -8.00 -20.09
CA ASN A 124 -0.27 -7.76 -21.40
C ASN A 124 0.83 -7.48 -22.45
N PRO A 125 0.95 -8.26 -23.53
CA PRO A 125 1.99 -8.08 -24.55
C PRO A 125 1.81 -6.79 -25.38
N PHE A 126 0.63 -6.18 -25.35
CA PHE A 126 0.35 -4.91 -26.03
C PHE A 126 0.47 -3.69 -25.10
N GLY A 127 0.68 -3.88 -23.79
CA GLY A 127 0.86 -2.80 -22.83
C GLY A 127 2.22 -2.13 -22.99
N GLN A 128 2.25 -0.86 -23.41
CA GLN A 128 3.48 -0.05 -23.49
C GLN A 128 3.67 0.90 -22.31
N GLN A 129 2.60 1.20 -21.59
CA GLN A 129 2.61 2.11 -20.45
C GLN A 129 1.36 1.93 -19.61
N PHE A 130 1.42 2.41 -18.37
CA PHE A 130 0.29 2.57 -17.47
C PHE A 130 0.03 4.05 -17.31
N ASP A 131 -1.19 4.50 -17.61
CA ASP A 131 -1.61 5.89 -17.46
C ASP A 131 -2.86 5.98 -16.58
N LEU A 132 -3.05 7.14 -15.96
CA LEU A 132 -4.19 7.43 -15.10
C LEU A 132 -4.93 8.66 -15.63
N ASN A 133 -6.21 8.46 -15.93
CA ASN A 133 -7.16 9.51 -16.22
C ASN A 133 -8.17 9.56 -15.07
N ALA A 134 -8.05 10.55 -14.19
CA ALA A 134 -8.94 10.73 -13.05
C ALA A 134 -9.91 11.89 -13.30
N ASP A 135 -11.19 11.66 -13.00
CA ASP A 135 -12.19 12.72 -13.06
C ASP A 135 -12.01 13.75 -11.92
N ALA A 136 -12.78 14.83 -11.98
CA ALA A 136 -12.67 15.92 -11.01
C ALA A 136 -13.14 15.55 -9.59
N ASN A 137 -13.87 14.44 -9.43
CA ASN A 137 -14.41 14.01 -8.14
C ASN A 137 -13.50 12.99 -7.45
N THR A 138 -12.58 12.39 -8.18
CA THR A 138 -11.64 11.40 -7.66
C THR A 138 -10.61 12.07 -6.75
N ALA A 139 -10.55 11.63 -5.50
CA ALA A 139 -9.56 12.04 -4.52
C ALA A 139 -8.59 10.91 -4.18
N ASN A 140 -9.06 9.66 -4.14
CA ASN A 140 -8.24 8.47 -3.86
C ASN A 140 -8.54 7.35 -4.85
N ILE A 141 -7.56 6.48 -5.08
CA ILE A 141 -7.65 5.37 -6.00
C ILE A 141 -7.26 4.07 -5.28
N ILE A 142 -8.10 3.05 -5.46
CA ILE A 142 -7.85 1.69 -5.00
C ILE A 142 -7.88 0.77 -6.20
N ILE A 143 -6.77 0.08 -6.46
CA ILE A 143 -6.65 -0.90 -7.54
C ILE A 143 -6.50 -2.28 -6.91
N ASN A 144 -7.61 -3.03 -6.83
CA ASN A 144 -7.60 -4.41 -6.40
C ASN A 144 -7.12 -5.30 -7.54
N VAL A 145 -6.01 -6.00 -7.31
CA VAL A 145 -5.36 -6.85 -8.30
C VAL A 145 -5.50 -8.32 -7.88
N SER A 146 -6.26 -9.07 -8.68
CA SER A 146 -6.39 -10.51 -8.55
C SER A 146 -5.22 -11.25 -9.19
N GLY A 147 -4.91 -12.44 -8.68
CA GLY A 147 -3.82 -13.30 -9.16
C GLY A 147 -2.74 -13.54 -8.11
N THR A 148 -2.37 -14.81 -7.94
CA THR A 148 -1.37 -15.23 -6.94
C THR A 148 0.07 -14.94 -7.36
N SER A 149 0.33 -14.74 -8.65
CA SER A 149 1.63 -14.40 -9.20
C SER A 149 1.54 -13.18 -10.11
N VAL A 150 2.39 -12.20 -9.85
CA VAL A 150 2.53 -10.97 -10.63
C VAL A 150 3.94 -10.92 -11.20
N ASN A 151 4.05 -10.76 -12.52
CA ASN A 151 5.32 -10.51 -13.19
C ASN A 151 5.13 -9.34 -14.13
N TRP A 152 5.75 -8.20 -13.82
CA TRP A 152 5.66 -6.99 -14.64
C TRP A 152 6.63 -7.09 -15.81
N THR A 153 6.13 -7.36 -17.01
CA THR A 153 6.97 -7.62 -18.19
C THR A 153 7.12 -6.43 -19.12
N ASN A 154 6.14 -5.54 -19.19
CA ASN A 154 6.12 -4.47 -20.19
C ASN A 154 5.59 -3.16 -19.64
N GLY A 155 6.09 -2.08 -20.23
CA GLY A 155 5.60 -0.71 -20.06
C GLY A 155 5.94 -0.06 -18.73
N ASN A 156 6.01 1.27 -18.74
CA ASN A 156 6.29 2.07 -17.56
C ASN A 156 5.05 2.84 -17.12
N MET A 157 4.97 3.19 -15.84
CA MET A 157 3.97 4.16 -15.37
C MET A 157 4.31 5.55 -15.89
N VAL A 158 3.32 6.25 -16.43
CA VAL A 158 3.45 7.57 -17.06
C VAL A 158 2.31 8.49 -16.63
N GLY A 159 2.31 9.72 -17.15
CA GLY A 159 1.22 10.67 -16.95
C GLY A 159 0.97 10.94 -15.46
N ASN A 160 -0.31 10.93 -15.08
CA ASN A 160 -0.71 11.23 -13.71
C ASN A 160 -0.12 10.27 -12.68
N LEU A 161 0.13 8.99 -13.02
CA LEU A 161 0.76 8.03 -12.10
C LEU A 161 2.18 8.43 -11.69
N THR A 162 2.83 9.34 -12.40
CA THR A 162 4.17 9.83 -12.04
C THR A 162 4.16 11.14 -11.25
N SER A 163 2.99 11.72 -11.01
CA SER A 163 2.83 12.93 -10.20
C SER A 163 2.89 12.59 -8.71
N ASN A 164 3.47 13.49 -7.90
CA ASN A 164 3.53 13.30 -6.45
C ASN A 164 2.14 13.13 -5.84
N TYR A 165 1.16 13.94 -6.30
CA TYR A 165 -0.21 13.86 -5.80
C TYR A 165 -0.79 12.45 -5.98
N TRP A 166 -0.79 11.91 -7.19
CA TRP A 166 -1.41 10.60 -7.42
C TRP A 166 -0.61 9.42 -6.89
N GLN A 167 0.72 9.54 -6.77
CA GLN A 167 1.52 8.54 -6.06
C GLN A 167 1.10 8.42 -4.57
N GLU A 168 0.75 9.54 -3.93
CA GLU A 168 0.28 9.55 -2.53
C GLU A 168 -1.16 9.05 -2.39
N HIS A 169 -1.98 9.16 -3.44
CA HIS A 169 -3.42 8.88 -3.42
C HIS A 169 -3.81 7.58 -4.15
N THR A 170 -2.84 6.76 -4.57
CA THR A 170 -3.08 5.48 -5.25
C THR A 170 -2.58 4.30 -4.42
N LEU A 171 -3.47 3.36 -4.12
CA LEU A 171 -3.14 2.11 -3.44
C LEU A 171 -3.39 0.90 -4.36
N TRP A 172 -2.34 0.10 -4.59
CA TRP A 172 -2.41 -1.17 -5.29
C TRP A 172 -2.55 -2.30 -4.27
N ASN A 173 -3.74 -2.90 -4.22
CA ASN A 173 -4.08 -3.97 -3.29
C ASN A 173 -3.96 -5.34 -3.99
N PHE A 174 -2.83 -6.01 -3.77
CA PHE A 174 -2.57 -7.38 -4.24
C PHE A 174 -3.00 -8.37 -3.16
N TYR A 175 -4.31 -8.58 -3.05
CA TYR A 175 -4.93 -9.22 -1.88
C TYR A 175 -4.68 -10.72 -1.75
N GLU A 176 -4.20 -11.38 -2.79
CA GLU A 176 -3.90 -12.82 -2.79
C GLU A 176 -2.53 -13.17 -3.39
N ALA A 177 -1.74 -12.16 -3.80
CA ALA A 177 -0.44 -12.40 -4.41
C ALA A 177 0.53 -13.00 -3.38
N THR A 178 1.20 -14.08 -3.78
CA THR A 178 2.29 -14.69 -3.00
C THR A 178 3.66 -14.35 -3.59
N THR A 179 3.71 -13.99 -4.88
CA THR A 179 4.92 -13.54 -5.57
C THR A 179 4.63 -12.31 -6.43
N ILE A 180 5.44 -11.26 -6.29
CA ILE A 180 5.39 -10.08 -7.16
C ILE A 180 6.81 -9.77 -7.64
N ASN A 181 7.02 -9.83 -8.95
CA ASN A 181 8.25 -9.39 -9.57
C ASN A 181 8.01 -8.11 -10.37
N LEU A 182 8.56 -6.99 -9.88
CA LEU A 182 8.47 -5.68 -10.52
C LEU A 182 9.59 -5.46 -11.57
N ASN A 183 10.56 -6.38 -11.65
CA ASN A 183 11.73 -6.27 -12.52
C ASN A 183 12.41 -4.89 -12.40
N GLU A 184 12.72 -4.24 -13.52
CA GLU A 184 13.39 -2.94 -13.61
C GLU A 184 12.40 -1.77 -13.72
N HIS A 185 11.12 -2.00 -13.40
CA HIS A 185 10.09 -0.98 -13.53
C HIS A 185 9.92 -0.17 -12.24
N ARG A 186 9.99 1.16 -12.37
CA ARG A 186 9.65 2.08 -11.28
C ARG A 186 8.16 1.96 -10.95
N PHE A 187 7.87 1.70 -9.68
CA PHE A 187 6.49 1.54 -9.20
C PHE A 187 6.02 2.83 -8.51
N ASN A 188 4.79 3.25 -8.82
CA ASN A 188 4.20 4.49 -8.31
C ASN A 188 2.87 4.19 -7.63
N GLY A 189 2.73 4.66 -6.39
CA GLY A 189 1.61 4.31 -5.52
C GLY A 189 2.02 3.37 -4.39
N GLY A 190 1.16 3.29 -3.37
CA GLY A 190 1.31 2.33 -2.28
C GLY A 190 1.08 0.90 -2.76
N ILE A 191 1.85 -0.05 -2.25
CA ILE A 191 1.68 -1.48 -2.47
C ILE A 191 1.21 -2.12 -1.16
N LEU A 192 0.01 -2.69 -1.17
CA LEU A 192 -0.52 -3.54 -0.11
C LEU A 192 -0.58 -4.98 -0.61
N ALA A 193 0.40 -5.80 -0.22
CA ALA A 193 0.55 -7.18 -0.65
C ALA A 193 0.98 -8.07 0.53
N PRO A 194 0.14 -8.22 1.56
CA PRO A 194 0.56 -8.75 2.87
C PRO A 194 1.04 -10.22 2.84
N TYR A 195 0.78 -10.95 1.77
CA TYR A 195 1.24 -12.33 1.56
C TYR A 195 2.42 -12.44 0.60
N ALA A 196 2.76 -11.37 -0.13
CA ALA A 196 3.69 -11.44 -1.23
C ALA A 196 5.14 -11.37 -0.80
N SER A 197 5.98 -12.16 -1.45
CA SER A 197 7.40 -11.84 -1.61
C SER A 197 7.57 -10.96 -2.85
N ILE A 198 8.01 -9.73 -2.64
CA ILE A 198 8.22 -8.73 -3.69
C ILE A 198 9.71 -8.65 -4.05
N THR A 199 10.02 -8.69 -5.35
CA THR A 199 11.35 -8.40 -5.89
C THR A 199 11.30 -7.18 -6.81
N THR A 200 12.23 -6.23 -6.63
CA THR A 200 12.37 -5.07 -7.51
C THR A 200 13.85 -4.68 -7.71
N GLN A 201 14.14 -4.15 -8.90
CA GLN A 201 15.44 -3.58 -9.27
C GLN A 201 15.36 -2.05 -9.52
N SER A 202 14.17 -1.46 -9.44
CA SER A 202 13.93 -0.01 -9.58
C SER A 202 13.12 0.53 -8.40
N GLU A 203 13.06 1.85 -8.31
CA GLU A 203 12.50 2.61 -7.22
C GLU A 203 11.01 2.35 -7.04
N ILE A 204 10.56 2.41 -5.78
CA ILE A 204 9.15 2.46 -5.43
C ILE A 204 8.88 3.83 -4.79
N ASP A 205 7.98 4.60 -5.41
CA ASP A 205 7.46 5.86 -4.89
C ASP A 205 6.09 5.61 -4.25
N GLY A 206 6.13 5.34 -2.95
CA GLY A 206 4.98 4.98 -2.15
C GLY A 206 5.33 4.20 -0.89
N LEU A 207 4.29 3.72 -0.22
CA LEU A 207 4.39 2.77 0.89
C LEU A 207 4.49 1.34 0.36
N VAL A 208 5.23 0.45 1.05
CA VAL A 208 5.24 -0.98 0.73
C VAL A 208 4.90 -1.79 1.98
N VAL A 209 3.84 -2.59 1.88
CA VAL A 209 3.46 -3.62 2.85
C VAL A 209 3.55 -4.98 2.16
N ALA A 210 4.50 -5.80 2.57
CA ALA A 210 4.78 -7.10 1.97
C ALA A 210 5.17 -8.14 3.03
N ASN A 211 5.02 -9.43 2.71
CA ASN A 211 5.58 -10.49 3.56
C ASN A 211 7.11 -10.51 3.49
N ASN A 212 7.67 -10.28 2.29
CA ASN A 212 9.11 -10.07 2.11
C ASN A 212 9.35 -9.03 1.01
N LEU A 213 10.37 -8.19 1.18
CA LEU A 213 10.83 -7.26 0.14
C LEU A 213 12.32 -7.49 -0.13
N THR A 214 12.65 -7.84 -1.36
CA THR A 214 14.01 -7.85 -1.88
C THR A 214 14.13 -6.73 -2.90
N THR A 215 14.92 -5.70 -2.58
CA THR A 215 15.09 -4.53 -3.44
C THR A 215 16.58 -4.24 -3.69
N ALA A 216 16.90 -3.81 -4.92
CA ALA A 216 18.19 -3.22 -5.28
C ALA A 216 18.15 -1.68 -5.38
N ALA A 217 16.98 -1.07 -5.14
CA ALA A 217 16.73 0.37 -5.26
C ALA A 217 16.00 0.93 -4.02
N GLU A 218 15.73 2.24 -4.04
CA GLU A 218 15.08 2.94 -2.93
C GLU A 218 13.57 2.67 -2.86
N VAL A 219 13.04 2.53 -1.64
CA VAL A 219 11.63 2.78 -1.35
C VAL A 219 11.56 4.15 -0.71
N ARG A 220 10.78 5.06 -1.28
CA ARG A 220 10.67 6.43 -0.80
C ARG A 220 9.24 6.91 -0.93
N LEU A 221 8.90 7.90 -0.11
CA LEU A 221 7.67 8.63 -0.31
C LEU A 221 7.81 9.51 -1.56
N PRO A 222 6.70 9.79 -2.26
CA PRO A 222 6.65 10.81 -3.31
C PRO A 222 7.29 12.12 -2.81
N ASP A 223 7.93 12.88 -3.69
CA ASP A 223 8.77 14.03 -3.31
C ASP A 223 7.92 15.20 -2.79
N SER A 224 7.39 15.05 -1.59
CA SER A 224 6.68 16.12 -0.91
C SER A 224 7.72 16.93 -0.14
N THR A 225 8.02 18.10 -0.68
CA THR A 225 8.70 19.19 0.03
C THR A 225 7.97 19.58 1.34
N SER A 226 6.78 19.03 1.58
CA SER A 226 6.09 18.99 2.86
C SER A 226 6.57 17.84 3.75
N ALA A 227 7.67 18.06 4.46
CA ALA A 227 8.04 17.24 5.62
C ALA A 227 6.95 17.19 6.73
N ASN A 228 5.83 17.89 6.57
CA ASN A 228 4.73 17.97 7.52
C ASN A 228 3.53 17.05 7.22
N ALA A 229 3.45 16.41 6.05
CA ALA A 229 2.31 15.56 5.70
C ALA A 229 2.36 14.15 6.33
N TYR A 230 3.52 13.74 6.87
CA TYR A 230 3.73 12.41 7.42
C TYR A 230 4.11 12.40 8.90
N ALA A 231 3.86 13.51 9.62
CA ALA A 231 3.81 13.46 11.07
C ALA A 231 2.58 12.62 11.45
N TYR A 232 2.77 11.31 11.51
CA TYR A 232 1.90 10.41 12.24
C TYR A 232 1.94 10.85 13.71
N ASP A 233 0.93 11.60 14.13
CA ASP A 233 0.68 11.96 15.53
C ASP A 233 0.08 10.74 16.25
N GLY A 234 0.93 9.75 16.51
CA GLY A 234 0.64 8.65 17.40
C GLY A 234 -0.35 7.59 16.89
N PHE A 235 -0.24 6.40 17.48
CA PHE A 235 -1.23 5.33 17.41
C PHE A 235 -2.51 5.71 18.18
N ALA A 236 -3.14 6.83 17.80
CA ALA A 236 -4.29 7.38 18.53
C ALA A 236 -5.65 6.91 18.00
N ALA A 237 -5.71 6.22 16.86
CA ALA A 237 -6.88 5.40 16.55
C ALA A 237 -6.61 3.99 17.10
N PRO A 238 -7.35 3.51 18.13
CA PRO A 238 -7.29 2.09 18.47
C PRO A 238 -7.61 1.31 17.20
N VAL A 239 -6.66 0.49 16.75
CA VAL A 239 -6.92 -0.52 15.73
C VAL A 239 -8.14 -1.29 16.25
N PRO A 240 -9.31 -1.23 15.59
CA PRO A 240 -10.46 -1.97 16.05
C PRO A 240 -10.04 -3.43 16.13
N GLU A 241 -10.12 -4.02 17.33
CA GLU A 241 -9.87 -5.45 17.47
C GLU A 241 -10.76 -6.18 16.45
N PRO A 242 -10.24 -7.17 15.69
CA PRO A 242 -10.98 -7.86 14.63
C PRO A 242 -12.28 -8.56 15.03
N GLY A 243 -12.83 -8.34 16.23
CA GLY A 243 -14.09 -8.88 16.70
C GLY A 243 -15.26 -7.89 16.79
N SER A 244 -15.05 -6.57 16.69
CA SER A 244 -16.11 -5.59 17.02
C SER A 244 -16.62 -4.74 15.85
N ALA A 245 -15.81 -4.54 14.80
CA ALA A 245 -16.21 -3.75 13.64
C ALA A 245 -17.08 -4.54 12.63
N VAL A 246 -16.92 -5.87 12.56
CA VAL A 246 -17.73 -6.74 11.69
C VAL A 246 -19.18 -6.85 12.20
N PHE A 247 -19.43 -6.71 13.51
CA PHE A 247 -20.80 -6.71 14.04
C PHE A 247 -21.55 -5.38 13.89
N LEU A 248 -20.86 -4.26 13.63
CA LEU A 248 -21.50 -2.95 13.45
C LEU A 248 -21.80 -2.59 11.99
N LEU A 249 -21.11 -3.19 11.02
CA LEU A 249 -21.50 -3.09 9.60
C LEU A 249 -22.47 -4.22 9.17
N ALA A 250 -22.54 -5.32 9.92
CA ALA A 250 -23.63 -6.31 9.79
C ALA A 250 -24.94 -5.90 10.49
N ALA A 251 -24.95 -4.82 11.29
CA ALA A 251 -26.13 -4.29 11.97
C ALA A 251 -26.81 -3.10 11.24
N GLY A 252 -26.24 -2.60 10.14
CA GLY A 252 -26.80 -1.50 9.33
C GLY A 252 -27.54 -1.93 8.05
N GLY A 253 -27.45 -3.22 7.67
CA GLY A 253 -27.94 -3.74 6.39
C GLY A 253 -29.21 -4.59 6.44
N LEU A 254 -29.97 -4.56 7.54
CA LEU A 254 -31.24 -5.29 7.66
C LEU A 254 -32.37 -4.38 8.18
N PHE A 255 -32.77 -3.39 7.38
CA PHE A 255 -34.11 -2.81 7.49
C PHE A 255 -35.04 -3.42 6.44
N LEU A 256 -35.71 -4.48 6.89
CA LEU A 256 -37.09 -4.89 6.61
C LEU A 256 -37.81 -4.22 5.43
N ILE A 257 -38.06 -5.02 4.39
CA ILE A 257 -39.18 -4.84 3.46
C ILE A 257 -40.49 -4.99 4.24
N MET A 258 -41.17 -3.87 4.52
CA MET A 258 -42.61 -3.71 4.79
C MET A 258 -42.93 -2.23 4.49
N ARG A 259 -44.01 -1.75 3.88
CA ARG A 259 -45.33 -2.21 3.40
C ARG A 259 -45.82 -1.04 2.52
N ASN A 260 -46.53 -1.20 1.40
CA ASN A 260 -48.00 -1.21 1.40
C ASN A 260 -48.54 -1.39 -0.03
N ARG A 261 -49.21 -2.52 -0.27
CA ARG A 261 -50.30 -2.59 -1.25
C ARG A 261 -51.44 -1.74 -0.68
N ARG A 262 -51.79 -0.64 -1.34
CA ARG A 262 -53.04 0.08 -1.05
C ARG A 262 -54.20 -0.80 -1.53
N LEU A 263 -55.02 -1.25 -0.58
CA LEU A 263 -56.37 -1.72 -0.86
C LEU A 263 -57.21 -0.49 -1.25
N VAL A 264 -57.75 -0.53 -2.46
CA VAL A 264 -58.87 0.32 -2.86
C VAL A 264 -60.12 -0.29 -2.24
N THR A 265 -60.74 0.43 -1.32
CA THR A 265 -62.13 0.19 -0.92
C THR A 265 -62.88 1.50 -1.11
N GLY A 266 -63.64 1.56 -2.19
CA GLY A 266 -64.71 2.53 -2.35
C GLY A 266 -65.97 2.02 -1.65
N SER A 267 -66.81 2.95 -1.21
CA SER A 267 -68.25 2.73 -1.06
C SER A 267 -68.94 4.09 -1.17
N TYR A 268 -69.88 4.18 -2.10
CA TYR A 268 -71.09 5.00 -1.94
C TYR A 268 -71.98 4.35 -0.87
#